data_AF-A0A9P6D2G5-F1
#
_entry.id   AF-A0A9P6D2G5-F1
#
_cell.length_a   1.000
_cell.length_b   1.000
_cell.length_c   1.000
_cell.angle_alpha   90.00
_cell.angle_beta   90.00
_cell.angle_gamma   90.00
#
_symmetry.space_group_name_H-M   'P 1'
#
loop_
_entity.id
_entity.type
_entity.pdbx_description
1 polymer ?
#
loop_
_entity_poly.entity_id
_entity_poly.type
_entity_poly.pdbx_seq_one_letter_code
_entity_poly.pdbx_strand_id
1 'polypeptide(L)'
;MYNGQPNLLDHQQLRNVQFTTTNILIEAFAAGNLFTLNDETLQRHAENHLGWVSNSLDSAQACVVVTQTRCLVLTHIDKAAVSTTIRFAVLGVALEPICQYLQT
;
A
#
# COMPACT_ATOMS: atom_id res chain seq x y z
N MET A 1 -29.20 -13.08 15.21
CA MET A 1 -28.05 -12.54 15.94
C MET A 1 -26.80 -13.12 15.30
N TYR A 2 -26.12 -12.35 14.45
CA TYR A 2 -24.86 -12.78 13.82
C TYR A 2 -23.74 -12.61 14.85
N ASN A 3 -23.29 -13.71 15.46
CA ASN A 3 -22.16 -13.72 16.38
C ASN A 3 -20.84 -13.60 15.59
N GLY A 4 -20.52 -12.37 15.18
CA GLY A 4 -19.32 -11.62 15.57
C GLY A 4 -17.98 -12.32 15.76
N GLN A 5 -17.55 -13.24 14.89
CA GLN A 5 -16.11 -13.41 14.68
C GLN A 5 -15.65 -12.37 13.63
N PRO A 6 -14.73 -11.44 13.96
CA PRO A 6 -14.06 -10.69 12.91
C PRO A 6 -13.38 -11.71 12.01
N ASN A 7 -13.59 -11.63 10.69
CA ASN A 7 -12.88 -12.47 9.72
C ASN A 7 -11.38 -12.24 9.92
N LEU A 8 -10.74 -13.13 10.67
CA LEU A 8 -9.30 -13.12 10.89
C LEU A 8 -8.67 -13.55 9.58
N LEU A 9 -7.78 -12.71 9.07
CA LEU A 9 -7.05 -12.99 7.85
C LEU A 9 -5.97 -14.02 8.16
N ASP A 10 -5.79 -14.98 7.25
CA ASP A 10 -4.70 -15.92 7.34
C ASP A 10 -3.34 -15.24 7.04
N HIS A 11 -2.24 -15.94 7.31
CA HIS A 11 -0.90 -15.40 7.10
C HIS A 11 -0.61 -15.00 5.65
N GLN A 12 -1.19 -15.70 4.68
CA GLN A 12 -0.98 -15.40 3.27
C GLN A 12 -1.74 -14.14 2.87
N GLN A 13 -2.99 -14.03 3.32
CA GLN A 13 -3.82 -12.84 3.17
C GLN A 13 -3.15 -11.61 3.79
N LEU A 14 -2.62 -11.73 5.01
CA LEU A 14 -1.89 -10.62 5.66
C LEU A 14 -0.65 -10.21 4.88
N ARG A 15 0.12 -11.16 4.32
CA ARG A 15 1.27 -10.82 3.45
C ARG A 15 0.82 -10.08 2.18
N ASN A 16 -0.28 -10.51 1.56
CA ASN A 16 -0.82 -9.84 0.39
C ASN A 16 -1.27 -8.40 0.71
N VAL A 17 -1.87 -8.19 1.89
CA VAL A 17 -2.22 -6.86 2.39
C VAL A 17 -0.98 -6.01 2.57
N GLN A 18 0.08 -6.52 3.21
CA GLN A 18 1.35 -5.80 3.38
C GLN A 18 1.96 -5.38 2.03
N PHE A 19 2.03 -6.31 1.08
CA PHE A 19 2.61 -6.06 -0.24
C PHE A 19 1.79 -5.01 -1.01
N THR A 20 0.48 -5.19 -1.06
CA THR A 20 -0.44 -4.28 -1.78
C THR A 20 -0.40 -2.88 -1.18
N THR A 21 -0.48 -2.78 0.15
CA THR A 21 -0.39 -1.51 0.89
C THR A 21 0.93 -0.80 0.61
N THR A 22 2.03 -1.55 0.52
CA THR A 22 3.35 -0.99 0.18
C THR A 22 3.37 -0.39 -1.22
N ASN A 23 2.86 -1.11 -2.22
CA ASN A 23 2.82 -0.63 -3.60
C ASN A 23 1.97 0.64 -3.73
N ILE A 24 0.78 0.66 -3.13
CA ILE A 24 -0.10 1.84 -3.14
C ILE A 24 0.61 3.06 -2.54
N LEU A 25 1.37 2.89 -1.46
CA LEU A 25 2.11 3.99 -0.83
C LEU A 25 3.29 4.48 -1.69
N ILE A 26 3.98 3.57 -2.38
CA ILE A 26 5.06 3.93 -3.32
C ILE A 26 4.50 4.70 -4.51
N GLU A 27 3.41 4.21 -5.10
CA GLU A 27 2.69 4.90 -6.18
C GLU A 27 2.21 6.27 -5.73
N ALA A 28 1.64 6.37 -4.53
CA ALA A 28 1.15 7.62 -3.97
C ALA A 28 2.29 8.63 -3.74
N PHE A 29 3.45 8.15 -3.31
CA PHE A 29 4.64 8.99 -3.21
C PHE A 29 5.13 9.47 -4.58
N ALA A 30 5.22 8.58 -5.57
CA ALA A 30 5.63 8.93 -6.93
C ALA A 30 4.67 9.94 -7.58
N ALA A 31 3.37 9.84 -7.29
CA ALA A 31 2.33 10.77 -7.73
C ALA A 31 2.25 12.06 -6.90
N GLY A 32 3.02 12.20 -5.82
CA GLY A 32 2.99 13.36 -4.93
C GLY A 32 1.71 13.51 -4.10
N ASN A 33 0.89 12.45 -3.98
CA ASN A 33 -0.39 12.48 -3.28
C ASN A 33 -0.37 11.71 -1.94
N LEU A 34 0.81 11.29 -1.47
CA LEU A 34 1.00 10.49 -0.25
C LEU A 34 0.28 11.05 0.99
N PHE A 35 0.29 12.38 1.17
CA PHE A 35 -0.36 13.04 2.31
C PHE A 35 -1.89 13.00 2.28
N THR A 36 -2.48 12.74 1.11
CA THR A 36 -3.94 12.66 0.93
C THR A 36 -4.49 11.28 1.27
N LEU A 37 -3.62 10.27 1.34
CA LEU A 37 -4.00 8.89 1.57
C LEU A 37 -4.10 8.63 3.08
N ASN A 38 -5.28 8.68 3.69
CA ASN A 38 -5.46 8.27 5.10
C ASN A 38 -5.58 6.73 5.23
N ASP A 39 -5.63 6.20 6.45
CA ASP A 39 -5.64 4.74 6.67
C ASP A 39 -6.91 4.06 6.14
N GLU A 40 -8.06 4.74 6.21
CA GLU A 40 -9.32 4.22 5.66
C GLU A 40 -9.27 4.14 4.13
N THR A 41 -8.84 5.20 3.46
CA THR A 41 -8.63 5.24 2.01
C THR A 41 -7.61 4.19 1.58
N LEU A 42 -6.52 4.04 2.33
CA LEU A 42 -5.50 3.02 2.06
C LEU A 42 -6.08 1.61 2.15
N GLN A 43 -6.89 1.32 3.18
CA GLN A 43 -7.59 0.05 3.31
C GLN A 43 -8.56 -0.18 2.14
N ARG A 44 -9.41 0.80 1.80
CA ARG A 44 -10.34 0.67 0.67
C ARG A 44 -9.60 0.42 -0.65
N HIS A 45 -8.47 1.09 -0.84
CA HIS A 45 -7.68 0.94 -2.05
C HIS A 45 -6.98 -0.42 -2.11
N ALA A 46 -6.51 -0.93 -0.97
CA ALA A 46 -5.95 -2.28 -0.86
C ALA A 46 -7.02 -3.37 -1.10
N GLU A 47 -8.23 -3.21 -0.55
CA GLU A 47 -9.35 -4.11 -0.82
C GLU A 47 -9.68 -4.18 -2.32
N ASN A 48 -9.76 -3.03 -2.98
CA ASN A 48 -10.00 -2.96 -4.41
C ASN A 48 -8.90 -3.68 -5.22
N HIS A 49 -7.63 -3.42 -4.90
CA HIS A 49 -6.49 -4.08 -5.55
C HIS A 49 -6.47 -5.60 -5.35
N LEU A 50 -6.89 -6.08 -4.18
CA LEU A 50 -6.96 -7.50 -3.86
C LEU A 50 -8.22 -8.18 -4.42
N GLY A 51 -9.15 -7.41 -5.01
CA GLY A 51 -10.46 -7.90 -5.43
C GLY A 51 -11.35 -8.33 -4.27
N TRP A 52 -11.14 -7.74 -3.08
CA TRP A 52 -11.89 -8.07 -1.88
C TRP A 52 -13.12 -7.18 -1.72
N VAL A 53 -14.12 -7.72 -1.04
CA VAL A 53 -15.34 -6.95 -0.71
C VAL A 53 -14.96 -5.82 0.25
N SER A 54 -15.60 -4.66 0.11
CA SER A 54 -15.41 -3.55 1.04
C SER A 54 -15.61 -3.98 2.50
N ASN A 55 -14.79 -3.44 3.40
CA ASN A 55 -14.76 -3.75 4.84
C ASN A 55 -14.12 -5.09 5.21
N SER A 56 -13.48 -5.78 4.25
CA SER A 56 -12.68 -6.98 4.54
C SER A 56 -11.46 -6.68 5.41
N LEU A 57 -10.97 -5.43 5.41
CA LEU A 57 -9.84 -4.97 6.21
C LEU A 57 -10.23 -4.22 7.49
N ASP A 58 -11.52 -4.18 7.87
CA ASP A 58 -12.00 -3.49 9.07
C ASP A 58 -11.66 -4.24 10.38
N SER A 59 -11.19 -5.48 10.27
CA SER A 59 -10.78 -6.24 11.45
C SER A 59 -9.58 -5.57 12.13
N ALA A 60 -9.55 -5.59 13.46
CA ALA A 60 -8.46 -4.98 14.23
C ALA A 60 -7.08 -5.51 13.80
N GLN A 61 -6.99 -6.79 13.44
CA GLN A 61 -5.78 -7.42 12.91
C GLN A 61 -5.34 -6.80 11.58
N ALA A 62 -6.26 -6.67 10.62
CA ALA A 62 -5.97 -6.08 9.32
C ALA A 62 -5.60 -4.60 9.44
N CYS A 63 -6.34 -3.83 10.25
CA CYS A 63 -6.02 -2.45 10.56
C CYS A 63 -4.59 -2.28 11.08
N VAL A 64 -4.19 -3.09 12.06
CA VAL A 64 -2.82 -3.05 12.62
C VAL A 64 -1.78 -3.33 11.54
N VAL A 65 -2.01 -4.32 10.67
CA VAL A 65 -1.07 -4.63 9.58
C VAL A 65 -0.95 -3.47 8.60
N VAL A 66 -2.06 -2.86 8.18
CA VAL A 66 -2.04 -1.70 7.26
C VAL A 66 -1.30 -0.52 7.89
N THR A 67 -1.60 -0.17 9.14
CA THR A 67 -0.94 0.94 9.83
C THR A 67 0.55 0.67 10.05
N GLN A 68 0.94 -0.56 10.41
CA GLN A 68 2.36 -0.93 10.56
C GLN A 68 3.11 -0.83 9.23
N THR A 69 2.53 -1.37 8.15
CA THR A 69 3.11 -1.26 6.81
C THR A 69 3.26 0.20 6.40
N ARG A 70 2.24 1.03 6.63
CA ARG A 70 2.30 2.46 6.35
C ARG A 70 3.47 3.13 7.08
N CYS A 71 3.57 2.95 8.40
CA CYS A 71 4.64 3.55 9.19
C CYS A 71 6.03 3.15 8.69
N LEU A 72 6.23 1.87 8.37
CA LEU A 72 7.49 1.36 7.82
C LEU A 72 7.81 2.01 6.47
N VAL A 73 6.86 1.99 5.54
CA VAL A 73 7.06 2.53 4.19
C VAL A 73 7.31 4.03 4.23
N LEU A 74 6.56 4.80 5.03
CA LEU A 74 6.79 6.23 5.22
C LEU A 74 8.19 6.50 5.78
N THR A 75 8.63 5.72 6.77
CA THR A 75 9.99 5.84 7.33
C THR A 75 11.07 5.57 6.28
N HIS A 76 10.85 4.57 5.41
CA HIS A 76 11.78 4.24 4.34
C HIS A 76 11.77 5.28 3.22
N ILE A 77 10.60 5.80 2.84
CA ILE A 77 10.45 6.88 1.86
C ILE A 77 11.13 8.16 2.37
N ASP A 78 10.95 8.51 3.64
CA ASP A 78 11.61 9.68 4.25
C ASP A 78 13.14 9.53 4.18
N LYS A 79 13.67 8.38 4.62
CA LYS A 79 15.11 8.07 4.50
C LYS A 79 15.60 8.07 3.04
N ALA A 80 14.79 7.55 2.12
CA ALA A 80 15.09 7.51 0.70
C ALA A 80 15.05 8.90 0.06
N ALA A 81 14.15 9.79 0.48
CA ALA A 81 14.04 11.15 -0.02
C ALA A 81 15.25 12.01 0.43
N VAL A 82 15.80 11.73 1.60
CA VAL A 82 17.05 12.33 2.08
C VAL A 82 18.27 11.78 1.33
N SER A 83 18.16 10.60 0.70
CA SER A 83 19.20 9.97 -0.13
C SER A 83 18.98 10.26 -1.62
N THR A 84 19.77 11.17 -2.20
CA THR A 84 19.72 11.53 -3.63
C THR A 84 19.77 10.33 -4.59
N THR A 85 20.44 9.24 -4.21
CA THR A 85 20.57 8.02 -5.03
C THR A 85 19.30 7.16 -5.06
N ILE A 86 18.55 7.08 -3.96
CA ILE A 86 17.36 6.21 -3.86
C ILE A 86 16.13 6.88 -4.52
N ARG A 87 16.07 8.21 -4.53
CA ARG A 87 15.04 9.00 -5.21
C ARG A 87 14.85 8.60 -6.68
N PHE A 88 15.95 8.34 -7.40
CA PHE A 88 15.90 7.91 -8.81
C PHE A 88 15.52 6.44 -8.99
N ALA A 89 15.87 5.56 -8.04
CA ALA A 89 15.49 4.15 -8.10
C ALA A 89 13.99 3.94 -7.86
N VAL A 90 13.40 4.66 -6.90
CA VAL A 90 11.95 4.65 -6.63
C VAL A 90 11.17 5.25 -7.81
N LEU A 91 11.67 6.35 -8.41
CA LEU A 91 11.12 6.89 -9.65
C LEU A 91 11.26 5.91 -10.82
N GLY A 92 12.37 5.18 -10.93
CA GLY A 92 12.61 4.19 -11.99
C GLY A 92 11.60 3.04 -11.97
N VAL A 93 11.28 2.52 -10.78
CA VAL A 93 10.24 1.47 -10.60
C VAL A 93 8.85 2.01 -10.90
N ALA A 94 8.56 3.27 -10.57
CA ALA A 94 7.27 3.91 -10.89
C ALA A 94 7.12 4.27 -12.38
N LEU A 95 8.22 4.45 -13.12
CA LEU A 95 8.24 4.88 -14.53
C LEU A 95 8.39 3.73 -15.54
N GLU A 96 8.59 2.48 -15.10
CA GLU A 96 8.63 1.33 -16.01
C GLU A 96 7.41 1.17 -16.95
N PRO A 97 6.17 1.62 -16.62
CA PRO A 97 5.08 1.57 -17.58
C PRO A 97 5.23 2.52 -18.78
N ILE A 98 6.06 3.57 -18.70
CA ILE A 98 6.15 4.62 -19.73
C ILE A 98 7.12 4.24 -20.86
N CYS A 99 8.15 3.43 -20.59
CA CYS A 99 9.12 3.05 -21.63
C CYS A 99 8.60 2.00 -22.61
N GLN A 100 7.58 1.20 -22.24
CA GLN A 100 6.95 0.26 -23.18
C GLN A 100 6.00 0.94 -24.17
N TYR A 101 5.51 2.15 -23.87
CA TYR A 101 4.56 2.88 -24.72
C TYR A 101 5.22 3.71 -25.84
N LEU A 102 6.56 3.80 -25.87
CA LEU A 102 7.33 4.54 -26.87
C LEU A 102 8.04 3.64 -27.89
N GLN A 103 7.72 2.34 -27.93
CA GLN A 103 8.28 1.37 -28.89
C GLN A 103 7.29 0.90 -29.97
N THR A 104 6.14 1.57 -30.14
CA THR A 104 5.22 1.39 -31.28
C THR A 104 5.17 2.66 -32.12
#